data_AF-A0A8B9NJC2-F1
#
_entry.id   AF-A0A8B9NJC2-F1
#
_cell.length_a   1.000
_cell.length_b   1.000
_cell.length_c   1.000
_cell.angle_alpha   90.00
_cell.angle_beta   90.00
_cell.angle_gamma   90.00
#
_symmetry.space_group_name_H-M   'P 1'
#
loop_
_entity.id
_entity.type
_entity.pdbx_description
1 polymer ?
#
loop_
_entity_poly.entity_id
_entity_poly.type
_entity_poly.pdbx_seq_one_letter_code
_entity_poly.pdbx_strand_id
1 'polypeptide(L)' 'MDPSSPVLPATILEQTAWRLGCSPTDKKLAVCLDEEDELKNLRECFCIPKVKDLPPSENYNYTMLALQALLLAHWKLKK' A
#
# COMPACT_ATOMS: atom_id res chain seq x y z
N MET A 1 -26.18 -3.40 9.68
CA MET A 1 -25.04 -4.23 9.22
C MET A 1 -24.30 -4.68 10.47
N ASP A 2 -24.10 -5.98 10.63
CA ASP A 2 -23.46 -6.57 11.81
C ASP A 2 -21.93 -6.37 11.71
N PRO A 3 -21.27 -5.64 12.64
CA PRO A 3 -19.87 -5.24 12.51
C PRO A 3 -18.86 -6.40 12.68
N SER A 4 -19.33 -7.63 12.93
CA SER A 4 -18.51 -8.75 13.41
C SER A 4 -18.15 -9.80 12.35
N SER A 5 -18.80 -9.80 11.17
CA SER A 5 -18.37 -10.68 10.07
C SER A 5 -17.25 -10.01 9.27
N PRO A 6 -16.04 -10.58 9.19
CA PRO A 6 -14.97 -9.99 8.38
C PRO A 6 -15.39 -10.02 6.91
N VAL A 7 -15.74 -8.85 6.36
CA VAL A 7 -15.96 -8.70 4.93
C VAL A 7 -14.61 -8.89 4.25
N LEU A 8 -14.54 -9.83 3.32
CA LEU A 8 -13.31 -10.08 2.57
C LEU A 8 -12.97 -8.84 1.73
N PRO A 9 -11.70 -8.41 1.67
CA PRO A 9 -11.29 -7.27 0.85
C PRO A 9 -11.71 -7.42 -0.62
N ALA A 10 -11.64 -8.64 -1.16
CA ALA A 10 -12.10 -8.94 -2.51
C ALA A 10 -13.58 -8.60 -2.71
N THR A 11 -14.43 -8.94 -1.74
CA THR A 11 -15.87 -8.63 -1.79
C THR A 11 -16.12 -7.13 -1.75
N ILE A 12 -15.34 -6.37 -0.98
CA ILE A 12 -15.42 -4.90 -0.96
C ILE A 12 -15.05 -4.33 -2.33
N LEU A 13 -13.93 -4.79 -2.90
CA LEU A 13 -13.47 -4.33 -4.22
C LEU A 13 -14.50 -4.62 -5.32
N GLU A 14 -15.08 -5.83 -5.33
CA GLU A 14 -16.11 -6.21 -6.29
C GLU A 14 -17.38 -5.37 -6.14
N GLN A 15 -17.83 -5.14 -4.90
CA GLN A 15 -19.02 -4.31 -4.63
C GLN A 15 -18.78 -2.86 -5.05
N THR A 16 -17.62 -2.30 -4.74
CA THR A 16 -17.28 -0.93 -5.11
C THR A 16 -17.11 -0.79 -6.62
N ALA A 17 -16.48 -1.76 -7.29
CA ALA A 17 -16.36 -1.79 -8.75
C ALA A 17 -17.74 -1.83 -9.42
N TRP A 18 -18.64 -2.69 -8.92
CA TRP A 18 -20.01 -2.79 -9.42
C TRP A 18 -20.79 -1.48 -9.25
N ARG A 19 -20.68 -0.83 -8.09
CA ARG A 19 -21.30 0.49 -7.84
C ARG A 19 -20.78 1.59 -8.77
N LEU A 20 -19.49 1.54 -9.11
CA LEU A 20 -18.83 2.50 -10.01
C LEU A 20 -19.02 2.17 -11.51
N GLY A 21 -19.64 1.02 -11.81
CA GLY A 21 -19.83 0.51 -13.17
C GLY A 21 -18.51 0.19 -13.89
N CYS A 22 -17.46 -0.19 -13.15
CA CYS A 22 -16.13 -0.49 -13.68
C CYS A 22 -15.67 -1.92 -13.35
N SER A 23 -14.57 -2.34 -13.96
CA SER A 23 -13.91 -3.61 -13.62
C SER A 23 -13.21 -3.51 -12.25
N PRO A 24 -13.13 -4.60 -11.45
CA PRO A 24 -12.30 -4.65 -10.24
C PRO A 24 -10.81 -4.34 -10.46
N THR A 25 -10.33 -4.45 -11.70
CA THR A 25 -8.94 -4.14 -12.09
C THR A 25 -8.77 -2.74 -12.68
N ASP A 26 -9.84 -1.95 -12.74
CA ASP A 26 -9.82 -0.63 -13.37
C ASP A 26 -9.11 0.40 -12.47
N LYS A 27 -8.30 1.27 -13.08
CA LYS A 27 -7.65 2.39 -12.39
C LYS A 27 -8.67 3.31 -11.71
N LYS A 28 -9.87 3.46 -12.30
CA LYS A 28 -10.93 4.30 -11.73
C LYS A 28 -11.32 3.84 -10.32
N LEU A 29 -11.37 2.53 -10.08
CA LEU A 29 -11.66 1.98 -8.76
C LEU A 29 -10.59 2.37 -7.74
N ALA A 30 -9.31 2.23 -8.11
CA ALA A 30 -8.19 2.58 -7.25
C ALA A 30 -8.19 4.06 -6.86
N VAL A 31 -8.53 4.95 -7.80
CA VAL A 31 -8.65 6.40 -7.53
C VAL A 31 -9.77 6.68 -6.53
N CYS A 32 -10.95 6.08 -6.71
CA CYS A 32 -12.06 6.28 -5.76
C CYS A 32 -11.70 5.81 -4.35
N LEU A 33 -11.01 4.67 -4.21
CA LEU A 33 -10.57 4.17 -2.91
C LEU A 33 -9.53 5.09 -2.25
N ASP A 34 -8.60 5.64 -3.03
CA ASP A 34 -7.62 6.63 -2.54
C ASP A 34 -8.31 7.95 -2.11
N GLU A 35 -9.43 8.33 -2.72
CA GLU A 35 -10.19 9.53 -2.36
C GLU A 35 -10.99 9.36 -1.06
N GLU A 36 -11.57 8.17 -0.84
CA GLU A 36 -12.34 7.79 0.34
C GLU A 36 -11.45 7.43 1.55
N ASP A 37 -10.16 7.18 1.35
CA ASP A 37 -9.22 6.86 2.43
C ASP A 37 -9.05 8.05 3.40
N GLU A 38 -9.55 7.87 4.63
CA GLU A 38 -9.41 8.85 5.72
C GLU A 38 -7.95 9.11 6.09
N LEU A 39 -7.05 8.16 5.81
CA LEU A 39 -5.63 8.23 6.12
C LEU A 39 -4.79 8.79 4.97
N LYS A 40 -5.40 9.22 3.86
CA LYS A 40 -4.68 9.74 2.68
C LYS A 40 -3.74 10.91 3.02
N ASN A 41 -4.11 11.73 4.00
CA ASN A 41 -3.32 12.86 4.49
C ASN A 41 -1.99 12.41 5.12
N LEU A 42 -1.91 11.19 5.66
CA LEU A 42 -0.66 10.67 6.22
C LEU A 42 0.40 10.49 5.15
N ARG A 43 0.05 10.29 3.87
CA ARG A 43 1.02 10.19 2.77
C ARG A 43 1.93 11.43 2.70
N GLU A 44 1.42 12.61 3.06
CA GLU A 44 2.18 13.86 3.07
C GLU A 44 3.19 13.94 4.23
N CYS A 45 2.97 13.17 5.30
CA CYS A 45 3.89 13.10 6.43
C CYS A 45 5.15 12.26 6.15
N PHE A 46 5.20 11.56 5.02
CA PHE A 46 6.32 10.71 4.64
C PHE A 46 7.02 11.23 3.38
N CYS A 47 8.35 11.17 3.37
CA CYS A 47 9.12 11.38 2.15
C CYS A 47 9.02 10.15 1.25
N ILE A 48 8.14 10.20 0.24
CA ILE A 48 8.02 9.14 -0.76
C ILE A 48 9.15 9.30 -1.81
N PRO A 49 10.08 8.34 -1.94
CA PRO A 49 11.15 8.41 -2.94
C PRO A 49 10.58 8.42 -4.36
N LYS A 50 11.15 9.22 -5.25
CA LYS A 50 10.77 9.17 -6.68
C LYS A 50 11.46 7.99 -7.34
N VAL A 51 10.97 7.57 -8.51
CA VAL A 51 11.55 6.44 -9.27
C VAL A 51 13.06 6.61 -9.52
N LYS A 52 13.52 7.85 -9.75
CA LYS A 52 14.94 8.19 -9.91
C LYS A 52 15.78 8.06 -8.65
N ASP A 53 15.14 8.10 -7.48
CA ASP A 53 15.77 7.96 -6.17
C ASP A 53 15.74 6.49 -5.72
N LEU A 54 15.03 5.62 -6.46
CA LEU A 54 15.08 4.18 -6.27
C LEU A 54 16.38 3.64 -6.85
N PRO A 55 17.08 2.74 -6.14
CA PRO A 55 18.26 2.11 -6.68
C PRO A 55 17.85 1.27 -7.91
N PRO A 56 18.65 1.26 -8.99
CA PRO A 56 18.28 0.56 -10.23
C PRO A 56 18.04 -0.92 -9.95
N SER A 57 16.87 -1.44 -10.32
CA SER A 57 16.40 -2.81 -10.02
C SER A 57 17.29 -3.94 -10.57
N GLU A 58 18.43 -3.64 -11.18
CA GLU A 58 19.37 -4.61 -11.71
C GLU A 58 20.31 -5.11 -10.59
N ASN A 59 19.93 -6.24 -10.00
CA ASN A 59 20.69 -7.09 -9.07
C ASN A 59 21.07 -6.51 -7.69
N TYR A 60 20.15 -6.58 -6.73
CA TYR A 60 20.48 -6.43 -5.30
C TYR A 60 20.04 -7.62 -4.45
N ASN A 61 20.74 -8.75 -4.59
CA ASN A 61 20.54 -9.88 -3.69
C ASN A 61 21.41 -9.83 -2.43
N TYR A 62 22.34 -8.87 -2.30
CA TYR A 62 23.22 -8.79 -1.11
C TYR A 62 23.09 -7.48 -0.32
N THR A 63 22.94 -6.34 -0.99
CA THR A 63 22.90 -5.03 -0.30
C THR A 63 21.52 -4.69 0.25
N MET A 64 20.44 -5.07 -0.44
CA MET A 64 19.07 -4.80 0.00
C MET A 64 18.67 -5.66 1.22
N LEU A 65 19.10 -6.93 1.27
CA LEU A 65 18.96 -7.78 2.46
C LEU A 65 19.74 -7.21 3.66
N ALA A 66 20.94 -6.67 3.45
CA ALA A 66 21.72 -6.06 4.51
C ALA A 66 21.05 -4.80 5.07
N LEU A 67 20.49 -3.95 4.21
CA LEU A 67 19.73 -2.76 4.63
C LEU A 67 18.42 -3.13 5.33
N GLN A 68 17.71 -4.16 4.85
CA GLN A 68 16.51 -4.67 5.52
C GLN A 68 16.83 -5.26 6.90
N ALA A 69 17.94 -6.00 7.03
CA ALA A 69 18.41 -6.52 8.31
C ALA A 69 18.81 -5.40 9.28
N LEU A 70 19.48 -4.35 8.80
CA LEU A 70 19.84 -3.17 9.59
C LEU A 70 18.61 -2.39 10.07
N LEU A 71 17.62 -2.16 9.19
CA LEU A 71 16.35 -1.53 9.54
C LEU A 71 15.58 -2.36 10.58
N LEU A 72 15.54 -3.69 10.41
CA LEU A 72 14.88 -4.59 11.34
C LEU A 72 15.59 -4.62 12.71
N ALA A 73 16.93 -4.66 12.73
CA ALA A 73 17.72 -4.61 13.95
C ALA A 73 17.54 -3.29 14.70
N HIS A 74 17.53 -2.16 13.98
CA HIS A 74 17.32 -0.85 14.57
C HIS A 74 15.90 -0.69 15.14
N TRP A 75 14.88 -1.25 14.48
CA TRP A 75 13.51 -1.26 15.02
C TRP A 75 13.38 -2.14 16.26
N LYS A 76 14.10 -3.26 16.31
CA LYS A 76 14.10 -4.20 17.45
C LYS A 76 14.88 -3.68 18.66
N LEU A 77 15.84 -2.78 18.48
CA LEU A 77 16.61 -2.15 19.55
C LEU A 77 15.90 -0.94 20.18
N LYS A 78 14.86 -0.43 19.52
CA LYS A 78 14.10 0.76 19.96
C LYS A 78 12.79 0.39 20.66
N LYS A 79 12.66 -0.85 21.12
CA LYS A 79 11.52 -1.45 21.80
C LYS A 79 12.01 -2.18 23.05
#